data_AF-A0A940B492-F1
#
_entry.id   AF-A0A940B492-F1
#
_cell.length_a   1.000
_cell.length_b   1.000
_cell.length_c   1.000
_cell.angle_alpha   90.00
_cell.angle_beta   90.00
_cell.angle_gamma   90.00
#
_symmetry.space_group_name_H-M   'P 1'
#
loop_
_entity.id
_entity.type
_entity.pdbx_description
1 polymer ?
#
loop_
_entity_poly.entity_id
_entity_poly.type
_entity_poly.pdbx_seq_one_letter_code
_entity_poly.pdbx_strand_id
1 'polypeptide(L)'
;MLFALNDDDYLFPDPSNAEGQDSMYPGLLAIGGDLSPGRLMAAYRRGIFPWFDEGEPILWWSLDPRMILLLDQFRYSKSLRRTVESGRFEVRVDTCFEQVIRSCAAVSREGQNGTWITEDMIEAYLRLHQMGVAHSFESFLDGTLVGGLYGVSLGRFFSGESMFHTVRDASKVAFVKLVEYSRMHGFYFIDAQQPTAHLASLGAKEMPRGEFLEHLQKALPCNDSPTSKFMAQNSQWHRHSVALSLGGNQGDVAGTMNRACEMISESVGPICCFSRDYESEPWGFDHPVPNFLNRCVVVDTDLSPREVLENIMEIEKRLGRQRSSVSGKGSLQNSQFEIQNSHYSSRPIDIDILFYDSRVLNEPDLQVPHPRLHLRRFVLEPLAELMPSFRHPVLKKSVLELLNECEDEGRVF
;
A
#
# COMPACT_ATOMS: atom_id res chain seq x y z
N MET A 1 -6.39 3.26 24.87
CA MET A 1 -5.39 2.20 25.11
C MET A 1 -4.35 2.35 24.02
N LEU A 2 -3.09 2.59 24.36
CA LEU A 2 -2.01 2.77 23.39
C LEU A 2 -1.45 1.41 22.98
N PHE A 3 -1.37 1.12 21.68
CA PHE A 3 -0.86 -0.15 21.15
C PHE A 3 0.59 -0.01 20.72
N ALA A 4 1.47 -0.90 21.17
CA ALA A 4 2.82 -1.00 20.61
C ALA A 4 2.77 -1.82 19.31
N LEU A 5 3.30 -1.27 18.22
CA LEU A 5 3.42 -1.99 16.96
C LEU A 5 4.62 -2.94 16.99
N ASN A 6 4.47 -4.08 16.32
CA ASN A 6 5.56 -4.99 16.07
C ASN A 6 6.36 -4.52 14.84
N ASP A 7 7.68 -4.64 14.90
CA ASP A 7 8.56 -4.40 13.76
C ASP A 7 8.39 -5.49 12.71
N ASP A 8 8.07 -6.72 13.14
CA ASP A 8 7.88 -7.88 12.26
C ASP A 8 6.52 -7.90 11.54
N ASP A 9 5.65 -6.87 11.57
CA ASP A 9 4.42 -6.84 10.74
C ASP A 9 3.94 -5.41 10.43
N TYR A 10 3.07 -5.27 9.42
CA TYR A 10 2.47 -3.98 9.02
C TYR A 10 1.03 -3.82 9.50
N LEU A 11 0.63 -4.56 10.54
CA LEU A 11 -0.72 -4.52 11.07
C LEU A 11 -0.88 -3.32 11.99
N PHE A 12 -2.05 -2.68 11.88
CA PHE A 12 -2.49 -1.66 12.80
C PHE A 12 -3.69 -2.16 13.60
N PRO A 13 -3.89 -1.67 14.84
CA PRO A 13 -5.16 -1.83 15.54
C PRO A 13 -6.30 -1.18 14.75
N ASP A 14 -7.55 -1.55 15.04
CA ASP A 14 -8.70 -0.87 14.44
C ASP A 14 -8.69 0.63 14.85
N PRO A 15 -8.81 1.58 13.90
CA PRO A 15 -8.84 3.01 14.18
C PRO A 15 -9.92 3.42 15.19
N SER A 16 -10.99 2.64 15.37
CA SER A 16 -12.02 2.88 16.38
C SER A 16 -11.48 2.83 17.82
N ASN A 17 -10.31 2.21 18.04
CA ASN A 17 -9.66 2.14 19.34
C ASN A 17 -8.77 3.34 19.66
N ALA A 18 -8.61 4.29 18.73
CA ALA A 18 -7.80 5.49 18.99
C ALA A 18 -8.46 6.36 20.06
N GLU A 19 -7.64 7.02 20.86
CA GLU A 19 -8.05 7.84 22.00
C GLU A 19 -9.14 8.85 21.65
N GLY A 20 -10.12 9.04 22.55
CA GLY A 20 -11.27 9.91 22.31
C GLY A 20 -10.94 11.41 22.37
N GLN A 21 -11.90 12.25 21.97
CA GLN A 21 -11.74 13.70 21.91
C GLN A 21 -11.42 14.35 23.27
N ASP A 22 -11.91 13.78 24.37
CA ASP A 22 -11.68 14.27 25.74
C ASP A 22 -10.39 13.73 26.38
N SER A 23 -9.59 12.96 25.64
CA SER A 23 -8.32 12.40 26.14
C SER A 23 -7.19 13.44 26.11
N MET A 24 -6.07 13.11 26.78
CA MET A 24 -4.85 13.92 26.71
C MET A 24 -4.23 13.95 25.30
N TYR A 25 -4.44 12.89 24.51
CA TYR A 25 -3.87 12.74 23.17
C TYR A 25 -4.96 12.29 22.17
N PRO A 26 -5.91 13.17 21.79
CA PRO A 26 -7.04 12.80 20.94
C PRO A 26 -6.61 12.18 19.61
N GLY A 27 -7.14 10.99 19.33
CA GLY A 27 -6.85 10.22 18.13
C GLY A 27 -5.53 9.45 18.15
N LEU A 28 -4.75 9.47 19.23
CA LEU A 28 -3.56 8.63 19.34
C LEU A 28 -3.98 7.15 19.35
N LEU A 29 -3.35 6.34 18.50
CA LEU A 29 -3.68 4.92 18.33
C LEU A 29 -2.53 4.01 18.75
N ALA A 30 -1.34 4.24 18.20
CA ALA A 30 -0.23 3.30 18.35
C ALA A 30 1.13 4.00 18.45
N ILE A 31 2.12 3.26 18.93
CA ILE A 31 3.51 3.68 19.15
C ILE A 31 4.47 2.63 18.58
N GLY A 32 5.61 3.07 18.03
CA GLY A 32 6.66 2.20 17.51
C GLY A 32 6.45 1.74 16.07
N GLY A 33 7.10 0.64 15.69
CA GLY A 33 7.25 0.22 14.30
C GLY A 33 8.34 1.03 13.58
N ASP A 34 8.13 1.23 12.28
CA ASP A 34 9.08 1.88 11.37
C ASP A 34 8.37 2.84 10.39
N LEU A 35 9.12 3.55 9.56
CA LEU A 35 8.58 4.37 8.46
C LEU A 35 8.80 3.71 7.09
N SER A 36 8.79 2.37 7.03
CA SER A 36 8.89 1.67 5.75
C SER A 36 7.70 2.03 4.85
N PRO A 37 7.90 2.04 3.51
CA PRO A 37 6.82 2.33 2.58
C PRO A 37 5.60 1.41 2.77
N GLY A 38 5.82 0.12 3.04
CA GLY A 38 4.77 -0.86 3.29
C GLY A 38 3.91 -0.49 4.51
N ARG A 39 4.53 -0.14 5.63
CA ARG A 39 3.81 0.28 6.85
C ARG A 39 3.07 1.60 6.66
N LEU A 40 3.70 2.60 6.04
CA LEU A 40 3.04 3.88 5.72
C LEU A 40 1.81 3.66 4.85
N MET A 41 1.93 2.90 3.77
CA MET A 41 0.80 2.58 2.90
C MET A 41 -0.30 1.81 3.65
N ALA A 42 0.06 0.88 4.54
CA ALA A 42 -0.90 0.18 5.40
C ALA A 42 -1.64 1.13 6.36
N ALA A 43 -0.92 2.09 6.95
CA ALA A 43 -1.48 3.10 7.83
C ALA A 43 -2.50 3.98 7.08
N TYR A 44 -2.12 4.57 5.95
CA TYR A 44 -3.02 5.45 5.18
C TYR A 44 -4.26 4.71 4.66
N ARG A 45 -4.12 3.45 4.25
CA ARG A 45 -5.27 2.60 3.87
C ARG A 45 -6.28 2.39 4.99
N ARG A 46 -5.87 2.60 6.23
CA ARG A 46 -6.71 2.48 7.43
C ARG A 46 -7.06 3.83 8.03
N GLY A 47 -6.71 4.95 7.37
CA GLY A 47 -7.00 6.28 7.89
C GLY A 47 -6.09 6.67 9.05
N ILE A 48 -4.90 6.09 9.11
CA ILE A 48 -3.88 6.31 10.13
C ILE A 48 -2.71 7.06 9.50
N PHE A 49 -2.10 7.99 10.22
CA PHE A 49 -0.92 8.73 9.76
C PHE A 49 0.10 8.88 10.90
N PRO A 50 1.41 8.90 10.58
CA PRO A 50 2.44 9.13 11.57
C PRO A 50 2.53 10.62 11.92
N TRP A 51 2.71 10.94 13.21
CA TRP A 51 2.94 12.31 13.65
C TRP A 51 3.62 12.32 15.02
N PHE A 52 4.87 12.77 15.07
CA PHE A 52 5.72 12.77 16.27
C PHE A 52 6.82 13.83 16.14
N ASP A 53 7.37 14.29 17.25
CA ASP A 53 8.46 15.27 17.26
C ASP A 53 9.85 14.59 17.27
N GLU A 54 10.90 15.36 16.98
CA GLU A 54 12.28 14.85 17.01
C GLU A 54 12.65 14.31 18.40
N GLY A 55 13.15 13.07 18.45
CA GLY A 55 13.49 12.37 19.69
C GLY A 55 12.31 11.66 20.36
N GLU A 56 11.09 11.82 19.86
CA GLU A 56 9.96 10.99 20.25
C GLU A 56 9.95 9.66 19.47
N PRO A 57 9.38 8.58 20.04
CA PRO A 57 9.10 7.38 19.27
C PRO A 57 8.07 7.68 18.18
N ILE A 58 8.03 6.86 17.12
CA ILE A 58 7.00 6.99 16.08
C ILE A 58 5.62 6.82 16.72
N LEU A 59 4.74 7.82 16.53
CA LEU A 59 3.36 7.81 17.00
C LEU A 59 2.40 7.83 15.80
N TRP A 60 1.32 7.06 15.91
CA TRP A 60 0.35 6.86 14.85
C TRP A 60 -1.04 7.28 15.29
N TRP A 61 -1.72 8.06 14.44
CA TRP A 61 -2.93 8.78 14.79
C TRP A 61 -4.10 8.50 13.85
N SER A 62 -5.31 8.46 14.39
CA SER A 62 -6.57 8.50 13.66
C SER A 62 -7.57 9.41 14.38
N LEU A 63 -7.64 10.67 13.94
CA LEU A 63 -8.38 11.73 14.62
C LEU A 63 -9.90 11.59 14.53
N ASP A 64 -10.58 12.11 15.55
CA ASP A 64 -12.04 12.20 15.64
C ASP A 64 -12.45 13.53 16.30
N PRO A 65 -13.04 14.47 15.55
CA PRO A 65 -13.34 14.40 14.13
C PRO A 65 -12.09 14.49 13.24
N ARG A 66 -12.23 14.06 11.99
CA ARG A 66 -11.24 14.13 10.90
C ARG A 66 -11.60 15.26 9.94
N MET A 67 -10.65 16.10 9.53
CA MET A 67 -10.92 17.13 8.51
C MET A 67 -10.78 16.55 7.09
N ILE A 68 -11.79 16.78 6.24
CA ILE A 68 -11.85 16.30 4.86
C ILE A 68 -12.39 17.38 3.93
N LEU A 69 -11.89 17.43 2.69
CA LEU A 69 -12.46 18.21 1.60
C LEU A 69 -13.05 17.28 0.54
N LEU A 70 -14.38 17.23 0.48
CA LEU A 70 -15.08 16.66 -0.67
C LEU A 70 -14.92 17.61 -1.86
N LEU A 71 -14.52 17.06 -3.02
CA LEU A 71 -14.10 17.89 -4.15
C LEU A 71 -15.21 18.78 -4.71
N ASP A 72 -16.48 18.41 -4.55
CA ASP A 72 -17.65 19.21 -4.94
C ASP A 72 -17.94 20.36 -3.96
N GLN A 73 -17.39 20.30 -2.74
CA GLN A 73 -17.57 21.31 -1.69
C GLN A 73 -16.47 22.38 -1.67
N PHE A 74 -15.47 22.27 -2.54
CA PHE A 74 -14.39 23.25 -2.62
C PHE A 74 -14.90 24.67 -2.90
N ARG A 75 -14.51 25.60 -2.02
CA ARG A 75 -14.91 27.00 -2.07
C ARG A 75 -13.83 27.84 -2.72
N TYR A 76 -14.13 28.29 -3.93
CA TYR A 76 -13.25 29.15 -4.69
C TYR A 76 -13.62 30.63 -4.47
N SER A 77 -12.98 31.28 -3.49
CA SER A 77 -13.26 32.69 -3.19
C SER A 77 -12.93 33.60 -4.38
N LYS A 78 -13.64 34.73 -4.51
CA LYS A 78 -13.44 35.68 -5.62
C LYS A 78 -11.99 36.20 -5.70
N SER A 79 -11.37 36.45 -4.54
CA SER A 79 -9.97 36.92 -4.48
C SER A 79 -8.99 35.84 -4.90
N LEU A 80 -9.16 34.60 -4.40
CA LEU A 80 -8.30 33.48 -4.80
C LEU A 80 -8.42 33.18 -6.30
N ARG A 81 -9.64 33.24 -6.84
CA ARG A 81 -9.90 33.07 -8.26
C ARG A 81 -9.17 34.10 -9.11
N ARG A 82 -9.23 35.37 -8.72
CA ARG A 82 -8.48 36.44 -9.38
C ARG A 82 -6.96 36.20 -9.31
N THR A 83 -6.45 35.71 -8.19
CA THR A 83 -5.02 35.38 -8.04
C THR A 83 -4.60 34.28 -9.01
N VAL A 84 -5.37 33.19 -9.12
CA VAL A 84 -5.07 32.09 -10.05
C VAL A 84 -5.21 32.54 -11.51
N GLU A 85 -6.30 33.22 -11.86
CA GLU A 85 -6.57 33.70 -13.23
C GLU A 85 -5.54 34.75 -13.70
N SER A 86 -4.82 35.41 -12.79
CA SER A 86 -3.76 36.34 -13.15
C SER A 86 -2.56 35.68 -13.84
N GLY A 87 -2.41 34.35 -13.70
CA GLY A 87 -1.25 33.61 -14.23
C GLY A 87 0.08 33.98 -13.56
N ARG A 88 0.04 34.70 -12.42
CA ARG A 88 1.24 35.16 -11.71
C ARG A 88 2.15 34.00 -11.25
N PHE A 89 1.56 32.88 -10.89
CA PHE A 89 2.30 31.70 -10.43
C PHE A 89 2.28 30.62 -11.51
N GLU A 90 3.45 30.08 -11.82
CA GLU A 90 3.57 28.85 -12.59
C GLU A 90 3.42 27.67 -11.62
N VAL A 91 2.46 26.79 -11.86
CA VAL A 91 2.27 25.60 -11.00
C VAL A 91 2.78 24.36 -11.69
N ARG A 92 3.68 23.65 -11.03
CA ARG A 92 4.26 22.36 -11.47
C ARG A 92 3.85 21.24 -10.51
N VAL A 93 4.01 20.01 -10.96
CA VAL A 93 3.70 18.79 -10.18
C VAL A 93 4.93 17.89 -10.27
N ASP A 94 5.38 17.38 -9.13
CA ASP A 94 6.48 16.41 -9.03
C ASP A 94 7.80 16.84 -9.69
N THR A 95 8.12 18.15 -9.70
CA THR A 95 9.39 18.64 -10.28
C THR A 95 10.45 18.94 -9.23
N CYS A 96 10.06 19.14 -7.96
CA CYS A 96 11.01 19.37 -6.87
C CYS A 96 10.47 18.91 -5.49
N PHE A 97 9.95 17.68 -5.41
CA PHE A 97 9.36 17.10 -4.19
C PHE A 97 10.24 17.26 -2.94
N GLU A 98 11.53 16.95 -3.01
CA GLU A 98 12.46 17.11 -1.88
C GLU A 98 12.53 18.56 -1.39
N GLN A 99 12.57 19.52 -2.32
CA GLN A 99 12.60 20.92 -1.96
C GLN A 99 11.29 21.35 -1.27
N VAL A 100 10.15 20.80 -1.70
CA VAL A 100 8.84 21.06 -1.08
C VAL A 100 8.77 20.53 0.34
N ILE A 101 9.11 19.26 0.58
CA ILE A 101 9.03 18.67 1.93
C ILE A 101 10.01 19.35 2.89
N ARG A 102 11.25 19.65 2.44
CA ARG A 102 12.23 20.40 3.24
C ARG A 102 11.77 21.83 3.53
N SER A 103 11.11 22.49 2.56
CA SER A 103 10.53 23.82 2.80
C SER A 103 9.37 23.76 3.79
N CYS A 104 8.59 22.68 3.81
CA CYS A 104 7.55 22.46 4.83
C CYS A 104 8.14 22.24 6.22
N ALA A 105 9.26 21.50 6.32
CA ALA A 105 10.01 21.29 7.56
C ALA A 105 10.66 22.58 8.09
N ALA A 106 10.89 23.58 7.24
CA ALA A 106 11.45 24.86 7.67
C ALA A 106 10.38 25.85 8.20
N VAL A 107 9.07 25.56 8.03
CA VAL A 107 8.01 26.48 8.48
C VAL A 107 7.79 26.36 9.98
N SER A 108 8.15 27.40 10.73
CA SER A 108 7.73 27.54 12.13
C SER A 108 6.21 27.78 12.20
N ARG A 109 5.50 26.95 12.96
CA ARG A 109 4.06 27.10 13.22
C ARG A 109 3.85 27.60 14.64
N GLU A 110 2.93 28.56 14.83
CA GLU A 110 2.64 29.13 16.15
C GLU A 110 2.28 28.01 17.15
N GLY A 111 2.99 27.97 18.28
CA GLY A 111 2.78 26.97 19.33
C GLY A 111 3.53 25.65 19.16
N GLN A 112 4.39 25.50 18.13
CA GLN A 112 5.22 24.31 17.95
C GLN A 112 6.69 24.59 18.33
N ASN A 113 7.28 23.72 19.17
CA ASN A 113 8.71 23.71 19.45
C ASN A 113 9.44 22.89 18.39
N GLY A 114 9.53 23.42 17.17
CA GLY A 114 10.11 22.72 16.02
C GLY A 114 9.06 22.22 15.03
N THR A 115 9.46 21.34 14.10
CA THR A 115 8.54 20.73 13.15
C THR A 115 8.59 19.21 13.29
N TRP A 116 7.43 18.57 13.27
CA TRP A 116 7.27 17.11 13.25
C TRP A 116 7.84 16.44 11.98
N ILE A 117 8.28 17.23 10.98
CA ILE A 117 8.89 16.72 9.75
C ILE A 117 10.39 16.53 10.00
N THR A 118 10.72 15.43 10.65
CA THR A 118 12.11 15.00 10.93
C THR A 118 12.82 14.51 9.66
N GLU A 119 14.13 14.28 9.71
CA GLU A 119 14.85 13.72 8.55
C GLU A 119 14.37 12.30 8.20
N ASP A 120 14.02 11.48 9.20
CA ASP A 120 13.44 10.15 8.97
C ASP A 120 12.11 10.23 8.19
N MET A 121 11.27 11.22 8.51
CA MET A 121 10.04 11.51 7.76
C MET A 121 10.37 11.99 6.34
N ILE A 122 11.37 12.86 6.17
CA ILE A 122 11.79 13.31 4.83
C ILE A 122 12.22 12.12 3.97
N GLU A 123 13.09 11.26 4.48
CA GLU A 123 13.55 10.06 3.77
C GLU A 123 12.39 9.11 3.42
N ALA A 124 11.48 8.87 4.36
CA ALA A 124 10.36 7.97 4.15
C ALA A 124 9.42 8.46 3.02
N TYR A 125 9.12 9.76 2.99
CA TYR A 125 8.25 10.32 1.96
C TYR A 125 8.98 10.52 0.62
N LEU A 126 10.31 10.69 0.62
CA LEU A 126 11.10 10.60 -0.60
C LEU A 126 11.02 9.21 -1.23
N ARG A 127 11.07 8.14 -0.42
CA ARG A 127 10.86 6.76 -0.89
C ARG A 127 9.44 6.59 -1.45
N LEU A 128 8.42 7.11 -0.77
CA LEU A 128 7.04 7.09 -1.30
C LEU A 128 6.89 7.89 -2.60
N HIS A 129 7.60 9.01 -2.73
CA HIS A 129 7.59 9.81 -3.95
C HIS A 129 8.23 9.06 -5.12
N GLN A 130 9.40 8.44 -4.88
CA GLN A 130 10.06 7.56 -5.85
C GLN A 130 9.18 6.36 -6.26
N MET A 131 8.29 5.91 -5.37
CA MET A 131 7.31 4.86 -5.66
C MET A 131 6.08 5.36 -6.44
N GLY A 132 5.94 6.68 -6.68
CA GLY A 132 4.76 7.26 -7.32
C GLY A 132 3.53 7.29 -6.43
N VAL A 133 3.73 7.28 -5.10
CA VAL A 133 2.66 7.31 -4.09
C VAL A 133 2.58 8.69 -3.43
N ALA A 134 3.71 9.35 -3.20
CA ALA A 134 3.73 10.73 -2.70
C ALA A 134 3.96 11.74 -3.84
N HIS A 135 3.23 12.84 -3.81
CA HIS A 135 3.28 13.87 -4.86
C HIS A 135 3.35 15.27 -4.30
N SER A 136 3.98 16.18 -5.05
CA SER A 136 4.10 17.60 -4.73
C SER A 136 3.38 18.47 -5.76
N PHE A 137 2.77 19.56 -5.27
CA PHE A 137 2.24 20.65 -6.11
C PHE A 137 2.99 21.93 -5.75
N GLU A 138 3.58 22.56 -6.75
CA GLU A 138 4.66 23.52 -6.59
C GLU A 138 4.33 24.84 -7.27
N SER A 139 4.30 25.94 -6.52
CA SER A 139 4.06 27.29 -7.04
C SER A 139 5.38 28.03 -7.22
N PHE A 140 5.69 28.38 -8.47
CA PHE A 140 6.86 29.17 -8.84
C PHE A 140 6.47 30.62 -9.19
N LEU A 141 7.34 31.56 -8.81
CA LEU A 141 7.29 32.95 -9.24
C LEU A 141 8.68 33.32 -9.75
N ASP A 142 8.77 33.78 -11.01
CA ASP A 142 10.03 34.15 -11.65
C ASP A 142 11.10 33.03 -11.55
N GLY A 143 10.69 31.78 -11.75
CA GLY A 143 11.56 30.60 -11.69
C GLY A 143 11.94 30.14 -10.28
N THR A 144 11.49 30.83 -9.23
CA THR A 144 11.78 30.48 -7.83
C THR A 144 10.58 29.78 -7.18
N LEU A 145 10.83 28.68 -6.46
CA LEU A 145 9.80 28.00 -5.66
C LEU A 145 9.37 28.89 -4.48
N VAL A 146 8.12 29.33 -4.46
CA VAL A 146 7.60 30.29 -3.47
C VAL A 146 6.42 29.77 -2.65
N GLY A 147 6.03 28.53 -2.89
CA GLY A 147 5.07 27.79 -2.07
C GLY A 147 4.75 26.44 -2.69
N GLY A 148 4.09 25.60 -1.92
CA GLY A 148 3.71 24.28 -2.38
C GLY A 148 3.10 23.45 -1.27
N LEU A 149 2.74 22.23 -1.63
CA LEU A 149 2.26 21.21 -0.71
C LEU A 149 2.72 19.84 -1.20
N TYR A 150 2.77 18.88 -0.28
CA TYR A 150 2.95 17.47 -0.63
C TYR A 150 1.92 16.61 0.08
N GLY A 151 1.73 15.40 -0.44
CA GLY A 151 0.82 14.44 0.14
C GLY A 151 0.90 13.06 -0.48
N VAL A 152 0.12 12.13 0.06
CA VAL A 152 0.09 10.72 -0.33
C VAL A 152 -1.19 10.44 -1.12
N SER A 153 -1.05 9.88 -2.31
CA SER A 153 -2.16 9.43 -3.16
C SER A 153 -2.36 7.92 -2.99
N LEU A 154 -3.53 7.50 -2.52
CA LEU A 154 -3.89 6.07 -2.49
C LEU A 154 -5.31 5.86 -3.00
N GLY A 155 -5.48 4.95 -3.96
CA GLY A 155 -6.75 4.77 -4.64
C GLY A 155 -7.26 6.11 -5.18
N ARG A 156 -8.47 6.48 -4.81
CA ARG A 156 -9.14 7.72 -5.23
C ARG A 156 -9.12 8.80 -4.16
N PHE A 157 -8.17 8.85 -3.23
CA PHE A 157 -8.03 9.98 -2.31
C PHE A 157 -6.60 10.49 -2.23
N PHE A 158 -6.46 11.76 -1.85
CA PHE A 158 -5.17 12.41 -1.62
C PHE A 158 -5.09 12.87 -0.16
N SER A 159 -4.16 12.34 0.62
CA SER A 159 -3.89 12.78 2.00
C SER A 159 -2.85 13.89 1.95
N GLY A 160 -3.28 15.14 2.19
CA GLY A 160 -2.38 16.29 2.17
C GLY A 160 -1.61 16.38 3.48
N GLU A 161 -0.29 16.31 3.44
CA GLU A 161 0.53 16.21 4.66
C GLU A 161 0.90 17.58 5.21
N SER A 162 1.37 18.45 4.31
CA SER A 162 1.90 19.74 4.71
C SER A 162 1.94 20.69 3.52
N MET A 163 1.97 21.98 3.83
CA MET A 163 2.11 23.04 2.85
C MET A 163 2.95 24.19 3.40
N PHE A 164 3.59 24.93 2.51
CA PHE A 164 4.41 26.10 2.84
C PHE A 164 4.20 27.21 1.80
N HIS A 165 4.53 28.44 2.19
CA HIS A 165 4.67 29.54 1.24
C HIS A 165 5.66 30.59 1.79
N THR A 166 6.39 31.22 0.89
CA THR A 166 7.21 32.41 1.16
C THR A 166 6.61 33.66 0.50
N VAL A 167 5.70 33.47 -0.47
CA VAL A 167 4.92 34.53 -1.11
C VAL A 167 3.43 34.32 -0.83
N ARG A 168 2.73 35.40 -0.49
CA ARG A 168 1.29 35.40 -0.21
C ARG A 168 0.51 34.68 -1.32
N ASP A 169 -0.42 33.82 -0.89
CA ASP A 169 -1.31 33.01 -1.71
C ASP A 169 -0.64 31.89 -2.55
N ALA A 170 0.69 31.73 -2.54
CA ALA A 170 1.37 30.70 -3.32
C ALA A 170 0.91 29.26 -2.96
N SER A 171 0.79 28.93 -1.67
CA SER A 171 0.27 27.61 -1.24
C SER A 171 -1.19 27.40 -1.60
N LYS A 172 -2.02 28.44 -1.60
CA LYS A 172 -3.43 28.35 -2.01
C LYS A 172 -3.55 28.07 -3.50
N VAL A 173 -2.67 28.65 -4.31
CA VAL A 173 -2.64 28.39 -5.75
C VAL A 173 -2.21 26.94 -6.03
N ALA A 174 -1.21 26.43 -5.30
CA ALA A 174 -0.85 25.00 -5.36
C ALA A 174 -2.02 24.09 -4.94
N PHE A 175 -2.75 24.46 -3.87
CA PHE A 175 -3.93 23.72 -3.41
C PHE A 175 -5.09 23.74 -4.42
N VAL A 176 -5.36 24.89 -5.06
CA VAL A 176 -6.34 24.97 -6.16
C VAL A 176 -5.95 24.01 -7.28
N LYS A 177 -4.65 23.95 -7.63
CA LYS A 177 -4.17 23.02 -8.66
C LYS A 177 -4.35 21.56 -8.25
N LEU A 178 -4.10 21.21 -6.99
CA LEU A 178 -4.40 19.88 -6.45
C LEU A 178 -5.90 19.56 -6.63
N VAL A 179 -6.81 20.48 -6.30
CA VAL A 179 -8.26 20.25 -6.45
C VAL A 179 -8.66 20.07 -7.91
N GLU A 180 -8.15 20.91 -8.81
CA GLU A 180 -8.39 20.78 -10.25
C GLU A 180 -7.85 19.46 -10.79
N TYR A 181 -6.62 19.12 -10.44
CA TYR A 181 -6.00 17.83 -10.78
C TYR A 181 -6.84 16.67 -10.26
N SER A 182 -7.26 16.75 -9.00
CA SER A 182 -8.07 15.73 -8.33
C SER A 182 -9.36 15.45 -9.08
N ARG A 183 -10.08 16.51 -9.47
CA ARG A 183 -11.33 16.40 -10.26
C ARG A 183 -11.10 15.80 -11.64
N MET A 184 -10.04 16.22 -12.34
CA MET A 184 -9.74 15.71 -13.68
C MET A 184 -9.37 14.22 -13.69
N HIS A 185 -8.68 13.75 -12.64
CA HIS A 185 -8.16 12.39 -12.59
C HIS A 185 -9.06 11.41 -11.83
N GLY A 186 -10.19 11.89 -11.29
CA GLY A 186 -11.20 11.05 -10.67
C GLY A 186 -10.97 10.71 -9.20
N PHE A 187 -10.16 11.51 -8.49
CA PHE A 187 -10.15 11.49 -7.03
C PHE A 187 -11.54 11.78 -6.47
N TYR A 188 -11.79 11.30 -5.27
CA TYR A 188 -13.05 11.42 -4.54
C TYR A 188 -12.99 12.53 -3.50
N PHE A 189 -11.91 12.60 -2.72
CA PHE A 189 -11.72 13.60 -1.67
C PHE A 189 -10.24 13.87 -1.39
N ILE A 190 -9.99 14.96 -0.65
CA ILE A 190 -8.69 15.28 -0.05
C ILE A 190 -8.82 15.13 1.47
N ASP A 191 -7.99 14.29 2.08
CA ASP A 191 -7.84 14.18 3.54
C ASP A 191 -6.90 15.29 4.02
N ALA A 192 -7.35 16.02 5.04
CA ALA A 192 -6.64 17.14 5.63
C ALA A 192 -6.24 16.89 7.09
N GLN A 193 -6.52 15.68 7.59
CA GLN A 193 -6.26 15.18 8.93
C GLN A 193 -6.75 16.11 10.06
N GLN A 194 -5.99 17.15 10.35
CA GLN A 194 -6.24 18.11 11.42
C GLN A 194 -7.10 19.31 10.95
N PRO A 195 -7.99 19.81 11.81
CA PRO A 195 -8.78 20.99 11.51
C PRO A 195 -7.89 22.23 11.40
N THR A 196 -8.03 22.98 10.29
CA THR A 196 -7.38 24.29 10.15
C THR A 196 -8.37 25.33 9.63
N ALA A 197 -8.33 26.55 10.17
CA ALA A 197 -9.15 27.66 9.69
C ALA A 197 -8.89 27.95 8.19
N HIS A 198 -7.66 27.70 7.75
CA HIS A 198 -7.27 27.82 6.36
C HIS A 198 -8.07 26.89 5.44
N LEU A 199 -8.06 25.57 5.70
CA LEU A 199 -8.76 24.59 4.89
C LEU A 199 -10.28 24.70 5.04
N ALA A 200 -10.77 25.09 6.23
CA ALA A 200 -12.18 25.41 6.43
C ALA A 200 -12.67 26.53 5.49
N SER A 201 -11.85 27.57 5.31
CA SER A 201 -12.17 28.67 4.37
C SER A 201 -12.25 28.22 2.91
N LEU A 202 -11.57 27.11 2.57
CA LEU A 202 -11.56 26.48 1.25
C LEU A 202 -12.65 25.41 1.08
N GLY A 203 -13.52 25.24 2.09
CA GLY A 203 -14.66 24.32 2.05
C GLY A 203 -14.42 22.96 2.69
N ALA A 204 -13.24 22.71 3.28
CA ALA A 204 -13.02 21.50 4.06
C ALA A 204 -13.86 21.53 5.34
N LYS A 205 -14.28 20.36 5.82
CA LYS A 205 -15.13 20.22 7.00
C LYS A 205 -14.62 19.12 7.90
N GLU A 206 -14.92 19.26 9.19
CA GLU A 206 -14.77 18.18 10.15
C GLU A 206 -15.85 17.12 9.93
N MET A 207 -15.47 15.86 10.06
CA MET A 207 -16.30 14.68 9.84
C MET A 207 -16.00 13.66 10.95
N PRO A 208 -17.02 13.03 11.56
CA PRO A 208 -16.77 11.95 12.51
C PRO A 208 -15.90 10.85 11.89
N ARG A 209 -14.95 10.30 12.66
CA ARG A 209 -13.99 9.29 12.17
C ARG A 209 -14.68 8.12 11.48
N GLY A 210 -15.80 7.64 12.01
CA GLY A 210 -16.57 6.54 11.41
C GLY A 210 -17.04 6.86 9.99
N GLU A 211 -17.60 8.07 9.77
CA GLU A 211 -18.03 8.53 8.44
C GLU A 211 -16.82 8.69 7.50
N PHE A 212 -15.69 9.20 8.01
CA PHE A 212 -14.45 9.29 7.24
C PHE A 212 -13.96 7.90 6.76
N LEU A 213 -13.97 6.90 7.64
CA LEU A 213 -13.55 5.53 7.28
C LEU A 213 -14.46 4.91 6.20
N GLU A 214 -15.76 5.21 6.21
CA GLU A 214 -16.67 4.80 5.13
C GLU A 214 -16.30 5.46 3.79
N HIS A 215 -15.94 6.75 3.79
CA HIS A 215 -15.45 7.43 2.59
C HIS A 215 -14.13 6.84 2.10
N LEU A 216 -13.21 6.54 3.00
CA LEU A 216 -11.92 5.90 2.71
C LEU A 216 -12.12 4.53 2.04
N GLN A 217 -12.97 3.68 2.60
CA GLN A 217 -13.28 2.36 2.03
C GLN A 217 -13.88 2.45 0.62
N LYS A 218 -14.64 3.50 0.31
CA LYS A 218 -15.15 3.75 -1.06
C LYS A 218 -14.06 4.22 -2.03
N ALA A 219 -13.01 4.86 -1.53
CA ALA A 219 -11.93 5.41 -2.35
C ALA A 219 -10.84 4.39 -2.71
N LEU A 220 -10.61 3.37 -1.87
CA LEU A 220 -9.50 2.42 -2.04
C LEU A 220 -9.64 1.39 -3.18
N PRO A 221 -10.81 0.78 -3.45
CA PRO A 221 -10.93 -0.27 -4.47
C PRO A 221 -10.99 0.35 -5.88
N CYS A 222 -9.85 0.45 -6.57
CA CYS A 222 -9.86 0.77 -7.99
C CYS A 222 -8.54 0.37 -8.68
N ASN A 223 -8.61 -0.62 -9.59
CA ASN A 223 -7.50 -1.03 -10.47
C ASN A 223 -7.12 0.03 -11.52
N ASP A 224 -7.87 1.14 -11.62
CA ASP A 224 -7.59 2.29 -12.51
C ASP A 224 -7.64 3.62 -11.73
N SER A 225 -7.07 3.60 -10.52
CA SER A 225 -7.01 4.75 -9.63
C SER A 225 -6.05 5.84 -10.13
N PRO A 226 -6.25 7.12 -9.74
CA PRO A 226 -5.25 8.17 -9.96
C PRO A 226 -3.85 7.77 -9.49
N THR A 227 -3.72 7.11 -8.33
CA THR A 227 -2.43 6.58 -7.86
C THR A 227 -1.82 5.62 -8.88
N SER A 228 -2.58 4.64 -9.38
CA SER A 228 -2.06 3.71 -10.39
C SER A 228 -1.64 4.43 -11.69
N LYS A 229 -2.30 5.55 -12.04
CA LYS A 229 -1.92 6.38 -13.19
C LYS A 229 -0.64 7.18 -12.94
N PHE A 230 -0.48 7.74 -11.74
CA PHE A 230 0.76 8.39 -11.33
C PHE A 230 1.94 7.42 -11.35
N MET A 231 1.75 6.23 -10.77
CA MET A 231 2.73 5.16 -10.81
C MET A 231 3.06 4.75 -12.26
N ALA A 232 2.09 4.76 -13.17
CA ALA A 232 2.30 4.46 -14.59
C ALA A 232 2.94 5.59 -15.41
N GLN A 233 2.76 6.87 -15.03
CA GLN A 233 3.27 8.05 -15.76
C GLN A 233 4.75 8.33 -15.46
N ASN A 234 5.27 7.89 -14.30
CA ASN A 234 6.69 7.90 -13.94
C ASN A 234 7.48 6.83 -14.74
N SER A 235 7.44 7.01 -16.05
CA SER A 235 7.88 6.15 -17.16
C SER A 235 9.40 5.92 -17.26
N GLN A 236 10.15 6.15 -16.18
CA GLN A 236 11.50 5.59 -16.01
C GLN A 236 11.48 4.14 -15.48
N TRP A 237 10.32 3.61 -15.09
CA TRP A 237 10.20 2.27 -14.51
C TRP A 237 9.10 1.49 -15.25
N HIS A 238 9.48 0.35 -15.83
CA HIS A 238 8.57 -0.57 -16.51
C HIS A 238 7.90 -1.46 -15.46
N ARG A 239 6.84 -1.00 -14.79
CA ARG A 239 6.30 -1.77 -13.66
C ARG A 239 5.21 -2.76 -14.06
N HIS A 240 5.57 -4.02 -13.89
CA HIS A 240 4.69 -5.18 -13.97
C HIS A 240 4.05 -5.42 -12.61
N SER A 241 2.78 -5.82 -12.60
CA SER A 241 2.07 -6.20 -11.38
C SER A 241 2.14 -7.71 -11.18
N VAL A 242 2.59 -8.14 -10.00
CA VAL A 242 2.75 -9.56 -9.68
C VAL A 242 1.93 -9.92 -8.46
N ALA A 243 1.02 -10.88 -8.61
CA ALA A 243 0.32 -11.47 -7.48
C ALA A 243 1.12 -12.69 -6.98
N LEU A 244 1.52 -12.66 -5.71
CA LEU A 244 2.24 -13.75 -5.05
C LEU A 244 1.36 -14.37 -3.97
N SER A 245 1.33 -15.69 -3.90
CA SER A 245 0.78 -16.44 -2.77
C SER A 245 1.92 -16.82 -1.84
N LEU A 246 1.76 -16.57 -0.54
CA LEU A 246 2.64 -17.03 0.51
C LEU A 246 1.90 -18.07 1.36
N GLY A 247 2.57 -19.14 1.77
CA GLY A 247 1.98 -20.17 2.63
C GLY A 247 2.99 -20.99 3.42
N GLY A 248 2.66 -21.33 4.67
CA GLY A 248 3.51 -22.15 5.54
C GLY A 248 2.73 -22.80 6.68
N ASN A 249 3.30 -23.83 7.31
CA ASN A 249 2.69 -24.54 8.44
C ASN A 249 3.72 -25.04 9.48
N GLN A 250 4.97 -24.60 9.40
CA GLN A 250 6.06 -25.08 10.25
C GLN A 250 6.80 -23.91 10.93
N GLY A 251 6.97 -24.01 12.24
CA GLY A 251 7.66 -22.99 13.04
C GLY A 251 6.80 -21.75 13.29
N ASP A 252 7.45 -20.59 13.43
CA ASP A 252 6.79 -19.30 13.54
C ASP A 252 6.35 -18.81 12.14
N VAL A 253 5.22 -19.33 11.66
CA VAL A 253 4.74 -19.07 10.31
C VAL A 253 4.40 -17.60 10.11
N ALA A 254 3.75 -16.96 11.10
CA ALA A 254 3.37 -15.55 11.01
C ALA A 254 4.60 -14.65 10.90
N GLY A 255 5.58 -14.80 11.80
CA GLY A 255 6.84 -14.04 11.73
C GLY A 255 7.63 -14.33 10.44
N THR A 256 7.64 -15.59 9.99
CA THR A 256 8.30 -15.96 8.72
C THR A 256 7.63 -15.30 7.51
N MET A 257 6.30 -15.25 7.49
CA MET A 257 5.53 -14.66 6.39
C MET A 257 5.73 -13.15 6.29
N ASN A 258 5.87 -12.47 7.42
CA ASN A 258 6.14 -11.03 7.41
C ASN A 258 7.57 -10.71 6.98
N ARG A 259 8.57 -11.44 7.46
CA ARG A 259 9.95 -11.32 6.95
C ARG A 259 10.02 -11.61 5.45
N ALA A 260 9.24 -12.57 4.95
CA ALA A 260 9.12 -12.78 3.52
C ALA A 260 8.59 -11.53 2.80
N CYS A 261 7.58 -10.85 3.35
CA CYS A 261 7.04 -9.61 2.79
C CYS A 261 8.06 -8.45 2.79
N GLU A 262 8.86 -8.30 3.85
CA GLU A 262 9.97 -7.33 3.91
C GLU A 262 10.99 -7.62 2.81
N MET A 263 11.45 -8.88 2.72
CA MET A 263 12.44 -9.28 1.73
C MET A 263 11.90 -9.18 0.30
N ILE A 264 10.61 -9.46 0.07
CA ILE A 264 9.92 -9.21 -1.21
C ILE A 264 9.95 -7.71 -1.51
N SER A 265 9.60 -6.87 -0.54
CA SER A 265 9.58 -5.40 -0.70
C SER A 265 10.95 -4.85 -1.10
N GLU A 266 12.02 -5.45 -0.56
CA GLU A 266 13.41 -5.05 -0.83
C GLU A 266 13.97 -5.61 -2.14
N SER A 267 13.70 -6.87 -2.47
CA SER A 267 14.39 -7.61 -3.55
C SER A 267 13.54 -7.86 -4.79
N VAL A 268 12.21 -7.82 -4.67
CA VAL A 268 11.28 -8.00 -5.78
C VAL A 268 10.69 -6.65 -6.19
N GLY A 269 10.23 -5.87 -5.22
CA GLY A 269 9.63 -4.56 -5.43
C GLY A 269 8.58 -4.24 -4.39
N PRO A 270 8.08 -2.99 -4.33
CA PRO A 270 7.15 -2.57 -3.30
C PRO A 270 5.85 -3.40 -3.30
N ILE A 271 5.46 -3.88 -2.11
CA ILE A 271 4.15 -4.51 -1.91
C ILE A 271 3.07 -3.43 -1.94
N CYS A 272 2.23 -3.48 -2.97
CA CYS A 272 1.14 -2.54 -3.16
C CYS A 272 -0.03 -2.86 -2.23
N CYS A 273 -0.34 -4.13 -1.98
CA CYS A 273 -1.34 -4.57 -1.00
C CYS A 273 -1.10 -6.02 -0.57
N PHE A 274 -1.66 -6.40 0.57
CA PHE A 274 -1.66 -7.75 1.11
C PHE A 274 -3.06 -8.09 1.63
N SER A 275 -3.45 -9.36 1.51
CA SER A 275 -4.69 -9.86 2.09
C SER A 275 -4.56 -10.01 3.59
N ARG A 276 -5.67 -10.26 4.28
CA ARG A 276 -5.63 -10.89 5.61
C ARG A 276 -4.86 -12.22 5.56
N ASP A 277 -4.45 -12.68 6.74
CA ASP A 277 -3.98 -14.05 6.91
C ASP A 277 -5.16 -15.00 6.99
N TYR A 278 -5.09 -16.06 6.20
CA TYR A 278 -6.10 -17.10 6.14
C TYR A 278 -5.52 -18.41 6.62
N GLU A 279 -6.12 -18.99 7.65
CA GLU A 279 -5.78 -20.33 8.08
C GLU A 279 -6.54 -21.34 7.21
N SER A 280 -5.89 -22.40 6.72
CA SER A 280 -6.53 -23.41 5.89
C SER A 280 -6.15 -24.82 6.27
N GLU A 281 -7.08 -25.75 6.04
CA GLU A 281 -6.77 -27.17 6.12
C GLU A 281 -5.68 -27.56 5.10
N PRO A 282 -4.83 -28.56 5.40
CA PRO A 282 -3.78 -28.99 4.49
C PRO A 282 -4.35 -29.57 3.19
N TRP A 283 -3.91 -29.05 2.06
CA TRP A 283 -4.35 -29.52 0.74
C TRP A 283 -3.44 -30.64 0.21
N GLY A 284 -4.00 -31.82 -0.07
CA GLY A 284 -3.30 -32.93 -0.74
C GLY A 284 -2.35 -33.75 0.14
N PHE A 285 -2.50 -33.69 1.47
CA PHE A 285 -1.76 -34.54 2.40
C PHE A 285 -2.53 -35.83 2.72
N ASP A 286 -1.84 -36.96 2.70
CA ASP A 286 -2.43 -38.28 3.01
C ASP A 286 -2.34 -38.63 4.50
N HIS A 287 -1.88 -37.69 5.33
CA HIS A 287 -1.74 -37.80 6.78
C HIS A 287 -2.00 -36.45 7.45
N PRO A 288 -2.46 -36.43 8.72
CA PRO A 288 -2.71 -35.17 9.42
C PRO A 288 -1.44 -34.35 9.59
N VAL A 289 -1.50 -33.08 9.17
CA VAL A 289 -0.47 -32.06 9.43
C VAL A 289 -1.14 -30.80 9.96
N PRO A 290 -0.41 -29.89 10.63
CA PRO A 290 -0.96 -28.60 11.03
C PRO A 290 -1.51 -27.81 9.84
N ASN A 291 -2.55 -27.02 10.10
CA ASN A 291 -3.11 -26.08 9.15
C ASN A 291 -2.03 -25.12 8.60
N PHE A 292 -2.26 -24.65 7.38
CA PHE A 292 -1.42 -23.65 6.74
C PHE A 292 -1.94 -22.26 7.05
N LEU A 293 -1.03 -21.31 7.25
CA LEU A 293 -1.34 -19.89 7.17
C LEU A 293 -0.99 -19.43 5.76
N ASN A 294 -1.92 -18.72 5.10
CA ASN A 294 -1.78 -18.27 3.73
C ASN A 294 -2.06 -16.76 3.62
N ARG A 295 -1.31 -16.08 2.74
CA ARG A 295 -1.49 -14.66 2.42
C ARG A 295 -1.25 -14.44 0.94
N CYS A 296 -2.06 -13.60 0.31
CA CYS A 296 -1.76 -13.06 -1.02
C CYS A 296 -1.14 -11.67 -0.87
N VAL A 297 -0.14 -11.36 -1.68
CA VAL A 297 0.41 -10.00 -1.83
C VAL A 297 0.45 -9.61 -3.30
N VAL A 298 0.24 -8.33 -3.59
CA VAL A 298 0.44 -7.77 -4.92
C VAL A 298 1.66 -6.86 -4.87
N VAL A 299 2.59 -7.07 -5.78
CA VAL A 299 3.88 -6.40 -5.85
C VAL A 299 3.99 -5.68 -7.18
N ASP A 300 4.41 -4.43 -7.16
CA ASP A 300 4.88 -3.78 -8.38
C ASP A 300 6.37 -4.02 -8.53
N THR A 301 6.79 -4.47 -9.71
CA THR A 301 8.19 -4.84 -9.96
C THR A 301 8.65 -4.42 -11.34
N ASP A 302 9.92 -4.04 -11.44
CA ASP A 302 10.63 -3.84 -12.70
C ASP A 302 11.36 -5.12 -13.16
N LEU A 303 11.32 -6.18 -12.34
CA LEU A 303 11.96 -7.45 -12.63
C LEU A 303 11.15 -8.26 -13.62
N SER A 304 11.83 -8.98 -14.51
CA SER A 304 11.20 -10.00 -15.34
C SER A 304 10.59 -11.13 -14.49
N PRO A 305 9.62 -11.90 -15.04
CA PRO A 305 9.03 -13.04 -14.32
C PRO A 305 10.08 -14.03 -13.78
N ARG A 306 11.20 -14.17 -14.49
CA ARG A 306 12.31 -15.04 -14.12
C ARG A 306 13.09 -14.49 -12.92
N GLU A 307 13.43 -13.20 -12.96
CA GLU A 307 14.11 -12.53 -11.85
C GLU A 307 13.23 -12.52 -10.59
N VAL A 308 11.91 -12.35 -10.73
CA VAL A 308 10.97 -12.52 -9.61
C VAL A 308 11.07 -13.93 -9.04
N LEU A 309 10.99 -14.97 -9.89
CA LEU A 309 11.10 -16.36 -9.46
C LEU A 309 12.42 -16.63 -8.71
N GLU A 310 13.53 -16.12 -9.22
CA GLU A 310 14.85 -16.29 -8.61
C GLU A 310 14.94 -15.61 -7.24
N ASN A 311 14.42 -14.38 -7.11
CA ASN A 311 14.38 -13.68 -5.83
C ASN A 311 13.49 -14.40 -4.81
N ILE A 312 12.26 -14.81 -5.17
CA ILE A 312 11.40 -15.53 -4.23
C ILE A 312 12.01 -16.88 -3.79
N MET A 313 12.72 -17.58 -4.67
CA MET A 313 13.42 -18.82 -4.33
C MET A 313 14.56 -18.57 -3.33
N GLU A 314 15.31 -17.48 -3.50
CA GLU A 314 16.37 -17.09 -2.56
C GLU A 314 15.78 -16.65 -1.20
N ILE A 315 14.65 -15.93 -1.20
CA ILE A 315 13.92 -15.57 0.03
C ILE A 315 13.51 -16.83 0.78
N GLU A 316 12.84 -17.77 0.12
CA GLU A 316 12.43 -19.04 0.73
C GLU A 316 13.61 -19.78 1.38
N LYS A 317 14.73 -19.86 0.66
CA LYS A 317 15.95 -20.51 1.14
C LYS A 317 16.50 -19.84 2.39
N ARG A 318 16.55 -18.50 2.40
CA ARG A 318 17.00 -17.71 3.57
C ARG A 318 16.06 -17.88 4.77
N LEU A 319 14.77 -18.07 4.51
CA LEU A 319 13.75 -18.34 5.52
C LEU A 319 13.67 -19.83 5.91
N GLY A 320 14.65 -20.64 5.53
CA GLY A 320 14.81 -22.02 6.00
C GLY A 320 14.03 -23.06 5.20
N ARG A 321 13.46 -22.70 4.04
CA ARG A 321 12.87 -23.70 3.13
C ARG A 321 13.99 -24.53 2.50
N GLN A 322 14.02 -25.83 2.80
CA GLN A 322 14.87 -26.78 2.12
C GLN A 322 14.08 -27.46 1.00
N ARG A 323 14.35 -27.10 -0.25
CA ARG A 323 13.81 -27.84 -1.40
C ARG A 323 14.64 -29.12 -1.56
N SER A 324 14.07 -30.27 -1.20
CA SER A 324 14.64 -31.56 -1.57
C SER A 324 14.75 -31.62 -3.10
N SER A 325 15.94 -31.93 -3.62
CA SER A 325 16.30 -31.93 -5.05
C SER A 325 15.58 -33.00 -5.90
N VAL A 326 14.39 -33.43 -5.50
CA VAL A 326 13.58 -34.47 -6.16
C VAL A 326 12.14 -33.97 -6.31
N SER A 327 11.96 -32.89 -7.04
CA SER A 327 10.64 -32.49 -7.56
C SER A 327 10.78 -31.75 -8.89
N GLY A 328 11.53 -32.39 -9.80
CA GLY A 328 11.67 -31.99 -11.20
C GLY A 328 11.65 -33.25 -12.08
N LYS A 329 10.49 -33.49 -12.71
CA LYS A 329 10.19 -34.40 -13.81
C LYS A 329 11.38 -35.13 -14.49
N GLY A 330 11.31 -36.47 -14.47
CA GLY A 330 11.66 -37.29 -15.64
C GLY A 330 13.09 -37.80 -15.78
N SER A 331 13.40 -38.92 -15.11
CA SER A 331 14.30 -39.94 -15.67
C SER A 331 13.70 -41.32 -15.41
N LEU A 332 13.24 -41.95 -16.49
CA LEU A 332 12.97 -43.39 -16.52
C LEU A 332 14.29 -44.11 -16.32
N GLN A 333 14.45 -44.83 -15.21
CA GLN A 333 15.09 -46.16 -15.21
C GLN A 333 14.89 -46.87 -13.86
N ASN A 334 14.05 -47.92 -13.93
CA ASN A 334 14.14 -49.19 -13.21
C ASN A 334 14.48 -49.19 -11.70
N SER A 335 13.43 -49.25 -10.87
CA SER A 335 13.29 -50.33 -9.89
C SER A 335 11.83 -50.45 -9.44
N GLN A 336 11.31 -51.68 -9.50
CA GLN A 336 10.01 -52.04 -8.97
C GLN A 336 10.05 -51.93 -7.43
N PHE A 337 8.93 -51.51 -6.83
CA PHE A 337 8.63 -51.35 -5.40
C PHE A 337 9.03 -50.02 -4.75
N GLU A 338 8.15 -49.02 -4.85
CA GLU A 338 7.43 -48.42 -3.71
C GLU A 338 6.43 -47.37 -4.25
N ILE A 339 5.13 -47.65 -4.10
CA ILE A 339 4.04 -46.72 -4.38
C ILE A 339 3.51 -46.25 -3.03
N GLN A 340 3.88 -45.03 -2.65
CA GLN A 340 3.06 -44.19 -1.76
C GLN A 340 3.34 -42.72 -2.08
N ASN A 341 2.42 -42.17 -2.85
CA ASN A 341 2.33 -40.77 -3.24
C ASN A 341 2.06 -39.91 -2.01
N SER A 342 2.87 -38.88 -1.75
CA SER A 342 2.36 -37.52 -1.57
C SER A 342 3.53 -36.57 -1.82
N HIS A 343 3.44 -35.77 -2.88
CA HIS A 343 4.46 -34.76 -3.22
C HIS A 343 4.37 -33.51 -2.32
N TYR A 344 3.50 -33.52 -1.30
CA TYR A 344 3.23 -32.40 -0.41
C TYR A 344 3.98 -32.56 0.91
N SER A 345 4.70 -31.51 1.31
CA SER A 345 5.45 -31.48 2.56
C SER A 345 5.12 -30.21 3.36
N SER A 346 5.14 -30.36 4.69
CA SER A 346 5.16 -29.21 5.59
C SER A 346 6.39 -28.34 5.32
N ARG A 347 6.26 -27.03 5.54
CA ARG A 347 7.30 -26.06 5.21
C ARG A 347 7.14 -24.76 6.00
N PRO A 348 8.24 -24.05 6.28
CA PRO A 348 8.16 -22.74 6.95
C PRO A 348 7.51 -21.68 6.07
N ILE A 349 7.83 -21.69 4.77
CA ILE A 349 7.27 -20.77 3.78
C ILE A 349 7.35 -21.37 2.36
N ASP A 350 6.45 -20.93 1.50
CA ASP A 350 6.35 -21.22 0.07
C ASP A 350 5.71 -20.01 -0.60
N ILE A 351 6.34 -19.55 -1.67
CA ILE A 351 6.00 -18.34 -2.39
C ILE A 351 5.77 -18.74 -3.85
N ASP A 352 4.54 -18.58 -4.31
CA ASP A 352 4.11 -18.94 -5.67
C ASP A 352 3.72 -17.68 -6.46
N ILE A 353 4.19 -17.55 -7.71
CA ILE A 353 3.71 -16.50 -8.62
C ILE A 353 2.35 -16.92 -9.18
N LEU A 354 1.28 -16.24 -8.76
CA LEU A 354 -0.09 -16.48 -9.22
C LEU A 354 -0.37 -15.83 -10.57
N PHE A 355 -0.06 -14.54 -10.68
CA PHE A 355 -0.22 -13.72 -11.89
C PHE A 355 1.00 -12.81 -12.07
N TYR A 356 1.31 -12.49 -13.32
CA TYR A 356 2.27 -11.48 -13.72
C TYR A 356 1.63 -10.70 -14.87
N ASP A 357 1.11 -9.52 -14.56
CA ASP A 357 0.11 -8.82 -15.36
C ASP A 357 -0.99 -9.80 -15.86
N SER A 358 -1.40 -9.63 -17.11
CA SER A 358 -2.21 -10.59 -17.87
C SER A 358 -1.37 -11.53 -18.74
N ARG A 359 -0.06 -11.73 -18.44
CA ARG A 359 0.81 -12.59 -19.26
C ARG A 359 0.46 -14.07 -19.11
N VAL A 360 0.78 -14.83 -20.16
CA VAL A 360 0.72 -16.29 -20.17
C VAL A 360 2.10 -16.82 -20.51
N LEU A 361 2.74 -17.49 -19.55
CA LEU A 361 4.09 -18.05 -19.63
C LEU A 361 4.01 -19.55 -19.40
N ASN A 362 4.74 -20.30 -20.21
CA ASN A 362 4.80 -21.76 -20.12
C ASN A 362 6.25 -22.21 -20.34
N GLU A 363 7.07 -22.01 -19.32
CA GLU A 363 8.46 -22.44 -19.25
C GLU A 363 8.58 -23.70 -18.36
N PRO A 364 9.67 -24.49 -18.48
CA PRO A 364 9.81 -25.76 -17.75
C PRO A 364 9.61 -25.67 -16.23
N ASP A 365 10.01 -24.55 -15.64
CA ASP A 365 10.01 -24.25 -14.20
C ASP A 365 9.27 -22.95 -13.84
N LEU A 366 8.63 -22.28 -14.81
CA LEU A 366 7.82 -21.09 -14.58
C LEU A 366 6.54 -21.12 -15.44
N GLN A 367 5.40 -21.28 -14.77
CA GLN A 367 4.09 -21.23 -15.41
C GLN A 367 3.27 -20.11 -14.77
N VAL A 368 2.86 -19.15 -15.58
CA VAL A 368 2.02 -18.02 -15.18
C VAL A 368 0.85 -17.90 -16.16
N PRO A 369 -0.41 -17.78 -15.72
CA PRO A 369 -0.86 -17.90 -14.33
C PRO A 369 -0.51 -19.25 -13.70
N HIS A 370 -0.40 -19.30 -12.37
CA HIS A 370 -0.10 -20.55 -11.68
C HIS A 370 -1.13 -21.64 -12.08
N PRO A 371 -0.69 -22.80 -12.60
CA PRO A 371 -1.54 -23.71 -13.37
C PRO A 371 -2.68 -24.33 -12.56
N ARG A 372 -2.55 -24.35 -11.23
CA ARG A 372 -3.53 -24.95 -10.31
C ARG A 372 -4.17 -23.94 -9.37
N LEU A 373 -4.01 -22.63 -9.59
CA LEU A 373 -4.58 -21.63 -8.66
C LEU A 373 -6.12 -21.76 -8.56
N HIS A 374 -6.78 -22.07 -9.67
CA HIS A 374 -8.24 -22.21 -9.77
C HIS A 374 -8.79 -23.46 -9.05
N LEU A 375 -7.92 -24.35 -8.57
CA LEU A 375 -8.29 -25.60 -7.88
C LEU A 375 -8.09 -25.51 -6.37
N ARG A 376 -7.71 -24.33 -5.84
CA ARG A 376 -7.24 -24.17 -4.45
C ARG A 376 -7.97 -23.03 -3.79
N ARG A 377 -8.87 -23.34 -2.87
CA ARG A 377 -9.67 -22.33 -2.15
C ARG A 377 -8.78 -21.42 -1.31
N PHE A 378 -7.77 -21.98 -0.63
CA PHE A 378 -6.81 -21.22 0.17
C PHE A 378 -5.93 -20.24 -0.64
N VAL A 379 -5.89 -20.37 -1.97
CA VAL A 379 -5.26 -19.38 -2.88
C VAL A 379 -6.29 -18.36 -3.37
N LEU A 380 -7.50 -18.81 -3.69
CA LEU A 380 -8.55 -17.97 -4.26
C LEU A 380 -9.20 -17.02 -3.24
N GLU A 381 -9.38 -17.42 -1.98
CA GLU A 381 -9.95 -16.54 -0.93
C GLU A 381 -9.07 -15.30 -0.68
N PRO A 382 -7.75 -15.43 -0.39
CA PRO A 382 -6.87 -14.27 -0.23
C PRO A 382 -6.75 -13.44 -1.51
N LEU A 383 -6.72 -14.09 -2.67
CA LEU A 383 -6.61 -13.41 -3.97
C LEU A 383 -7.89 -12.64 -4.33
N ALA A 384 -9.07 -13.17 -3.99
CA ALA A 384 -10.35 -12.51 -4.22
C ALA A 384 -10.54 -11.30 -3.31
N GLU A 385 -9.94 -11.29 -2.11
CA GLU A 385 -9.91 -10.10 -1.26
C GLU A 385 -9.21 -8.93 -1.97
N LEU A 386 -8.11 -9.19 -2.67
CA LEU A 386 -7.29 -8.16 -3.32
C LEU A 386 -7.75 -7.81 -4.74
N MET A 387 -8.13 -8.82 -5.52
CA MET A 387 -8.33 -8.70 -6.97
C MET A 387 -9.60 -9.42 -7.47
N PRO A 388 -10.79 -9.21 -6.86
CA PRO A 388 -11.98 -10.03 -7.12
C PRO A 388 -12.44 -9.97 -8.59
N SER A 389 -12.20 -8.84 -9.25
CA SER A 389 -12.62 -8.61 -10.64
C SER A 389 -11.53 -8.92 -11.67
N PHE A 390 -10.31 -9.28 -11.26
CA PHE A 390 -9.23 -9.56 -12.19
C PHE A 390 -9.55 -10.82 -13.01
N ARG A 391 -9.45 -10.73 -14.34
CA ARG A 391 -9.81 -11.85 -15.23
C ARG A 391 -8.60 -12.70 -15.55
N HIS A 392 -8.70 -13.99 -15.25
CA HIS A 392 -7.68 -14.98 -15.58
C HIS A 392 -7.44 -14.99 -17.10
N PRO A 393 -6.20 -14.78 -17.59
CA PRO A 393 -5.94 -14.57 -19.02
C PRO A 393 -6.23 -15.79 -19.89
N VAL A 394 -6.14 -17.01 -19.34
CA VAL A 394 -6.52 -18.26 -20.04
C VAL A 394 -8.00 -18.61 -19.84
N LEU A 395 -8.46 -18.81 -18.59
CA LEU A 395 -9.83 -19.26 -18.28
C LEU A 395 -10.92 -18.21 -18.56
N LYS A 396 -10.55 -16.94 -18.74
CA LYS A 396 -11.43 -15.78 -18.98
C LYS A 396 -12.46 -15.47 -17.89
N LYS A 397 -12.39 -16.15 -16.75
CA LYS A 397 -13.21 -15.91 -15.55
C LYS A 397 -12.53 -14.93 -14.59
N SER A 398 -13.30 -14.14 -13.87
CA SER A 398 -12.78 -13.31 -12.78
C SER A 398 -12.29 -14.19 -11.62
N VAL A 399 -11.42 -13.65 -10.75
CA VAL A 399 -11.00 -14.36 -9.53
C VAL A 399 -12.21 -14.74 -8.68
N LEU A 400 -13.20 -13.85 -8.54
CA LEU A 400 -14.41 -14.15 -7.79
C LEU A 400 -15.27 -15.25 -8.44
N GLU A 401 -15.36 -15.28 -9.77
CA GLU A 401 -16.02 -16.38 -10.51
C GLU A 401 -15.29 -17.70 -10.26
N LEU A 402 -13.95 -17.70 -10.32
CA LEU A 402 -13.14 -18.90 -10.04
C LEU A 402 -13.31 -19.38 -8.59
N LEU A 403 -13.37 -18.47 -7.61
CA LEU A 403 -13.60 -18.81 -6.21
C LEU A 403 -14.97 -19.49 -6.02
N ASN A 404 -16.02 -18.92 -6.62
CA ASN A 404 -17.38 -19.47 -6.52
C ASN A 404 -17.52 -20.85 -7.17
N GLU A 405 -16.70 -21.15 -8.18
CA GLU A 405 -16.70 -22.44 -8.90
C GLU A 405 -15.66 -23.44 -8.36
N CYS A 406 -14.86 -23.05 -7.36
CA CYS A 406 -13.79 -23.89 -6.84
C CYS A 406 -14.35 -25.12 -6.11
N GLU A 407 -14.01 -26.31 -6.61
CA GLU A 407 -14.42 -27.62 -6.06
C GLU A 407 -13.67 -27.99 -4.77
N ASP A 408 -12.66 -27.22 -4.36
CA ASP A 408 -11.94 -27.44 -3.11
C ASP A 408 -12.83 -27.11 -1.90
N GLU A 409 -13.27 -28.16 -1.19
CA GLU A 409 -14.10 -28.07 0.02
C GLU A 409 -13.28 -27.84 1.30
N GLY A 410 -11.94 -27.74 1.19
CA GLY A 410 -11.06 -27.47 2.33
C GLY A 410 -11.45 -26.17 3.03
N ARG A 411 -11.50 -26.20 4.36
CA ARG A 411 -11.88 -25.02 5.13
C ARG A 411 -10.78 -23.96 5.10
N VAL A 412 -11.22 -22.72 4.93
CA VAL A 412 -10.39 -21.52 5.00
C VAL A 412 -11.07 -20.58 6.00
N PHE A 413 -10.35 -20.15 7.04
CA PHE A 413 -10.85 -19.40 8.18
C PHE A 413 -10.40 -17.94 8.14
#